data_AF-A0A5E4LJC8-F1
#
_entry.id   AF-A0A5E4LJC8-F1
#
_cell.length_a   1.000
_cell.length_b   1.000
_cell.length_c   1.000
_cell.angle_alpha   90.00
_cell.angle_beta   90.00
_cell.angle_gamma   90.00
#
_symmetry.space_group_name_H-M   'P 1'
#
loop_
_entity.id
_entity.type
_entity.pdbx_description
1 polymer ?
#
loop_
_entity_poly.entity_id
_entity_poly.type
_entity_poly.pdbx_seq_one_letter_code
_entity_poly.pdbx_strand_id
1 'polypeptide(L)'
;MQEAKKNALALSKYFVSLPHPAKTTIMIIAVSFLFGVLFELAKSQPLSPDSALAGGIHGIFLLAIPALLSSAGLFLMRRKAIFRRAVFLGLLTAICYGLFYLASLALGGIWPASGDLIFVGFGVAFMMWFYLLFLAFDFRKSAFGFATMQMVLFSVFFLSGISTWSGADPVGLLVKLYFAAFVFLAALYAMFYIVSAPFKKSFGISSMDALSMFLSQWLYGEKDLEEVFEEIGEEVQTLVWIAEFRGKRNNALFVVPYMHFGPFGNLGGSEFTSMISQQLSDGKRDVFVFHGTATHDFNPVS
;
A
#
# COMPACT_ATOMS: atom_id res chain seq x y z
N MET A 1 -19.56 16.61 21.02
CA MET A 1 -18.18 16.62 20.46
C MET A 1 -17.57 15.24 20.25
N GLN A 2 -17.67 14.29 21.21
CA GLN A 2 -17.19 12.90 21.02
C GLN A 2 -17.85 12.18 19.82
N GLU A 3 -19.13 12.42 19.57
CA GLU A 3 -19.86 11.83 18.45
C GLU A 3 -19.41 12.38 17.08
N ALA A 4 -19.08 13.68 17.00
CA ALA A 4 -18.52 14.30 15.80
C ALA A 4 -17.08 13.82 15.51
N LYS A 5 -16.23 13.68 16.55
CA LYS A 5 -14.88 13.07 16.42
C LYS A 5 -14.99 11.61 15.98
N LYS A 6 -15.96 10.86 16.52
CA LYS A 6 -16.27 9.47 16.13
C LYS A 6 -16.80 9.36 14.69
N ASN A 7 -17.61 10.31 14.23
CA ASN A 7 -18.15 10.35 12.87
C ASN A 7 -17.09 10.80 11.85
N ALA A 8 -16.19 11.73 12.20
CA ALA A 8 -15.04 12.10 11.37
C ALA A 8 -14.01 10.95 11.26
N LEU A 9 -13.72 10.26 12.37
CA LEU A 9 -12.93 9.02 12.37
C LEU A 9 -13.68 7.86 11.68
N ALA A 10 -15.01 7.88 11.62
CA ALA A 10 -15.77 6.93 10.82
C ALA A 10 -15.68 7.25 9.33
N LEU A 11 -15.54 8.53 8.94
CA LEU A 11 -15.31 8.93 7.55
C LEU A 11 -13.94 8.47 7.04
N SER A 12 -12.90 8.42 7.89
CA SER A 12 -11.60 7.84 7.51
C SER A 12 -11.66 6.33 7.23
N LYS A 13 -12.65 5.59 7.78
CA LYS A 13 -12.91 4.19 7.37
C LYS A 13 -13.28 4.06 5.90
N TYR A 14 -13.85 5.09 5.28
CA TYR A 14 -14.23 5.06 3.86
C TYR A 14 -13.04 5.36 2.93
N PHE A 15 -12.01 6.04 3.43
CA PHE A 15 -10.82 6.33 2.63
C PHE A 15 -9.85 5.16 2.54
N VAL A 16 -9.78 4.28 3.55
CA VAL A 16 -8.88 3.11 3.52
C VAL A 16 -9.42 1.93 4.36
N SER A 17 -10.58 1.36 4.02
CA SER A 17 -10.93 0.03 4.54
C SER A 17 -10.75 -1.04 3.47
N LEU A 18 -9.71 -1.85 3.66
CA LEU A 18 -9.56 -3.07 2.86
C LEU A 18 -10.75 -4.00 3.11
N PRO A 19 -11.19 -4.78 2.08
CA PRO A 19 -12.25 -5.74 2.24
C PRO A 19 -11.94 -6.77 3.34
N HIS A 20 -12.99 -7.36 3.91
CA HIS A 20 -12.82 -8.43 4.90
C HIS A 20 -12.01 -9.59 4.30
N PRO A 21 -11.06 -10.22 5.03
CA PRO A 21 -10.17 -11.25 4.48
C PRO A 21 -10.90 -12.39 3.76
N ALA A 22 -12.07 -12.79 4.27
CA ALA A 22 -12.92 -13.80 3.63
C ALA A 22 -13.39 -13.36 2.23
N LYS A 23 -13.83 -12.10 2.09
CA LYS A 23 -14.25 -11.54 0.79
C LYS A 23 -13.06 -11.48 -0.16
N THR A 24 -11.90 -11.02 0.32
CA THR A 24 -10.68 -10.96 -0.50
C THR A 24 -10.21 -12.35 -0.94
N THR A 25 -10.31 -13.35 -0.07
CA THR A 25 -9.98 -14.75 -0.41
C THR A 25 -10.90 -15.29 -1.51
N ILE A 26 -12.21 -15.04 -1.39
CA ILE A 26 -13.18 -15.39 -2.44
C ILE A 26 -12.85 -14.66 -3.75
N MET A 27 -12.50 -13.37 -3.68
CA MET A 27 -12.08 -12.61 -4.86
C MET A 27 -10.82 -13.18 -5.51
N ILE A 28 -9.81 -13.60 -4.73
CA ILE A 28 -8.60 -14.25 -5.27
C ILE A 28 -8.99 -15.48 -6.08
N ILE A 29 -9.84 -16.35 -5.51
CA ILE A 29 -10.27 -17.60 -6.18
C ILE A 29 -11.08 -17.26 -7.44
N ALA A 30 -12.06 -16.36 -7.34
CA ALA A 30 -12.93 -15.99 -8.46
C ALA A 30 -12.16 -15.33 -9.61
N VAL A 31 -11.27 -14.38 -9.30
CA VAL A 31 -10.42 -13.71 -10.29
C VAL A 31 -9.45 -14.69 -10.93
N SER A 32 -8.85 -15.58 -10.15
CA SER A 32 -7.94 -16.60 -10.67
C SER A 32 -8.66 -17.59 -11.59
N PHE A 33 -9.87 -18.01 -11.23
CA PHE A 33 -10.72 -18.84 -12.09
C PHE A 33 -11.04 -18.11 -13.40
N LEU A 34 -11.44 -16.84 -13.33
CA LEU A 34 -11.73 -16.04 -14.51
C LEU A 34 -10.51 -15.90 -15.44
N PHE A 35 -9.32 -15.60 -14.88
CA PHE A 35 -8.08 -15.58 -15.66
C PHE A 35 -7.80 -16.93 -16.31
N GLY A 36 -8.02 -18.03 -15.59
CA GLY A 36 -7.91 -19.38 -16.13
C GLY A 36 -8.78 -19.64 -17.36
N VAL A 37 -10.04 -19.22 -17.32
CA VAL A 37 -10.96 -19.29 -18.49
C VAL A 37 -10.43 -18.41 -19.63
N LEU A 38 -9.95 -17.21 -19.33
CA LEU A 38 -9.39 -16.30 -20.33
C LEU A 38 -8.10 -16.84 -20.96
N PHE A 39 -7.29 -17.60 -20.22
CA PHE A 39 -6.09 -18.25 -20.77
C PHE A 39 -6.45 -19.29 -21.82
N GLU A 40 -7.49 -20.10 -21.60
CA GLU A 40 -7.95 -21.08 -22.59
C GLU A 40 -8.53 -20.40 -23.84
N LEU A 41 -9.30 -19.32 -23.64
CA LEU A 41 -9.80 -18.51 -24.77
C LEU A 41 -8.64 -17.91 -25.59
N ALA A 42 -7.59 -17.40 -24.92
CA ALA A 42 -6.43 -16.81 -25.59
C ALA A 42 -5.60 -17.83 -26.39
N LYS A 43 -5.65 -19.12 -26.03
CA LYS A 43 -5.02 -20.21 -26.81
C LYS A 43 -5.78 -20.57 -28.09
N SER A 44 -6.85 -19.84 -28.45
CA SER A 44 -7.69 -20.08 -29.63
C SER A 44 -8.35 -21.46 -29.67
N GLN A 45 -8.57 -22.07 -28.50
CA GLN A 45 -9.35 -23.31 -28.38
C GLN A 45 -10.85 -22.99 -28.33
N PRO A 46 -11.73 -23.79 -28.97
CA PRO A 46 -13.17 -23.59 -28.86
C PRO A 46 -13.61 -23.69 -27.39
N LEU A 47 -14.39 -22.69 -26.94
CA LEU A 47 -14.84 -22.60 -25.57
C LEU A 47 -16.00 -23.59 -25.35
N SER A 48 -15.70 -24.73 -24.73
CA SER A 48 -16.69 -25.70 -24.24
C SER A 48 -16.84 -25.56 -22.73
N PRO A 49 -17.94 -26.03 -22.12
CA PRO A 49 -18.09 -26.03 -20.67
C PRO A 49 -16.93 -26.74 -19.95
N ASP A 50 -16.43 -27.82 -20.54
CA ASP A 50 -15.31 -28.60 -19.99
C ASP A 50 -13.97 -27.84 -20.09
N SER A 51 -13.70 -27.16 -21.22
CA SER A 51 -12.48 -26.36 -21.36
C SER A 51 -12.49 -25.12 -20.49
N ALA A 52 -13.66 -24.48 -20.30
CA ALA A 52 -13.83 -23.39 -19.35
C ALA A 52 -13.59 -23.85 -17.90
N LEU A 53 -14.14 -25.00 -17.51
CA LEU A 53 -13.92 -25.55 -16.17
C LEU A 53 -12.44 -25.93 -15.94
N ALA A 54 -11.82 -26.61 -16.89
CA ALA A 54 -10.41 -26.98 -16.82
C ALA A 54 -9.50 -25.75 -16.77
N GLY A 55 -9.75 -24.76 -17.62
CA GLY A 55 -9.05 -23.48 -17.62
C GLY A 55 -9.18 -22.76 -16.29
N GLY A 56 -10.40 -22.66 -15.75
CA GLY A 56 -10.65 -22.04 -14.46
C GLY A 56 -9.93 -22.74 -13.30
N ILE A 57 -9.91 -24.08 -13.27
CA ILE A 57 -9.14 -24.85 -12.28
C ILE A 57 -7.64 -24.58 -12.45
N HIS A 58 -7.13 -24.53 -13.68
CA HIS A 58 -5.73 -24.19 -13.96
C HIS A 58 -5.38 -22.79 -13.46
N GLY A 59 -6.27 -21.81 -13.66
CA GLY A 59 -6.10 -20.45 -13.14
C GLY A 59 -6.04 -20.39 -11.61
N ILE A 60 -6.90 -21.14 -10.92
CA ILE A 60 -6.84 -21.28 -9.45
C ILE A 60 -5.49 -21.88 -9.01
N PHE A 61 -5.04 -22.95 -9.68
CA PHE A 61 -3.77 -23.59 -9.36
C PHE A 61 -2.60 -22.62 -9.55
N LEU A 62 -2.54 -21.92 -10.68
CA LEU A 62 -1.42 -21.05 -11.05
C LEU A 62 -1.38 -19.75 -10.24
N LEU A 63 -2.53 -19.19 -9.86
CA LEU A 63 -2.62 -17.84 -9.29
C LEU A 63 -3.12 -17.85 -7.84
N ALA A 64 -4.25 -18.50 -7.56
CA ALA A 64 -4.90 -18.40 -6.25
C ALA A 64 -4.09 -19.11 -5.16
N ILE A 65 -3.65 -20.34 -5.40
CA ILE A 65 -2.90 -21.11 -4.41
C ILE A 65 -1.61 -20.40 -4.01
N PRO A 66 -0.69 -20.03 -4.93
CA PRO A 66 0.54 -19.35 -4.54
C PRO A 66 0.29 -17.96 -3.92
N ALA A 67 -0.75 -17.22 -4.34
CA ALA A 67 -1.14 -15.96 -3.70
C ALA A 67 -1.56 -16.14 -2.24
N LEU A 68 -2.41 -17.15 -1.96
CA LEU A 68 -2.89 -17.45 -0.61
C LEU A 68 -1.77 -18.01 0.29
N LEU A 69 -0.91 -18.88 -0.25
CA LEU A 69 0.26 -19.38 0.47
C LEU A 69 1.24 -18.25 0.82
N SER A 70 1.51 -17.34 -0.11
CA SER A 70 2.37 -16.18 0.14
C SER A 70 1.78 -15.28 1.24
N SER A 71 0.47 -15.04 1.17
CA SER A 71 -0.27 -14.25 2.17
C SER A 71 -0.26 -14.89 3.56
N ALA A 72 -0.46 -16.21 3.62
CA ALA A 72 -0.40 -16.99 4.86
C ALA A 72 1.01 -17.01 5.44
N GLY A 73 2.04 -17.21 4.61
CA GLY A 73 3.45 -17.19 5.03
C GLY A 73 3.84 -15.85 5.67
N LEU A 74 3.45 -14.73 5.04
CA LEU A 74 3.67 -13.40 5.59
C LEU A 74 3.01 -13.23 6.97
N PHE A 75 1.74 -13.64 7.09
CA PHE A 75 0.99 -13.54 8.35
C PHE A 75 1.55 -14.41 9.48
N LEU A 76 1.91 -15.66 9.16
CA LEU A 76 2.44 -16.61 10.15
C LEU A 76 3.81 -16.18 10.67
N MET A 77 4.69 -15.69 9.79
CA MET A 77 6.05 -15.27 10.16
C MET A 77 6.11 -13.87 10.78
N ARG A 78 5.13 -13.00 10.48
CA ARG A 78 5.01 -11.66 11.06
C ARG A 78 3.58 -11.44 11.56
N ARG A 79 3.31 -11.76 12.83
CA ARG A 79 1.99 -11.50 13.45
C ARG A 79 1.58 -10.01 13.45
N LYS A 80 2.56 -9.08 13.34
CA LYS A 80 2.29 -7.65 13.12
C LYS A 80 1.68 -7.35 11.75
N ALA A 81 1.85 -8.23 10.76
CA ALA A 81 1.18 -8.12 9.49
C ALA A 81 -0.31 -8.39 9.70
N ILE A 82 -1.15 -7.37 9.53
CA ILE A 82 -2.59 -7.55 9.59
C ILE A 82 -2.99 -8.51 8.46
N PHE A 83 -3.53 -9.69 8.78
CA PHE A 83 -3.89 -10.73 7.81
C PHE A 83 -4.70 -10.17 6.62
N ARG A 84 -5.58 -9.21 6.90
CA ARG A 84 -6.36 -8.47 5.88
C ARG A 84 -5.49 -7.82 4.80
N ARG A 85 -4.38 -7.19 5.18
CA ARG A 85 -3.45 -6.54 4.25
C ARG A 85 -2.64 -7.57 3.48
N ALA A 86 -2.21 -8.66 4.13
CA ALA A 86 -1.48 -9.76 3.49
C ALA A 86 -2.31 -10.41 2.37
N VAL A 87 -3.57 -10.76 2.65
CA VAL A 87 -4.47 -11.36 1.65
C VAL A 87 -4.78 -10.37 0.51
N PHE A 88 -4.91 -9.08 0.81
CA PHE A 88 -5.09 -8.06 -0.23
C PHE A 88 -3.87 -7.93 -1.14
N LEU A 89 -2.66 -7.99 -0.58
CA LEU A 89 -1.43 -8.06 -1.37
C LEU A 89 -1.40 -9.31 -2.26
N GLY A 90 -1.87 -10.45 -1.75
CA GLY A 90 -2.08 -11.67 -2.54
C GLY A 90 -3.02 -11.45 -3.74
N LEU A 91 -4.14 -10.74 -3.55
CA LEU A 91 -5.07 -10.39 -4.63
C LEU A 91 -4.41 -9.54 -5.72
N LEU A 92 -3.67 -8.49 -5.33
CA LEU A 92 -2.93 -7.67 -6.29
C LEU A 92 -1.92 -8.49 -7.09
N THR A 93 -1.29 -9.46 -6.43
CA THR A 93 -0.31 -10.36 -7.06
C THR A 93 -0.95 -11.27 -8.10
N ALA A 94 -2.09 -11.89 -7.75
CA ALA A 94 -2.85 -12.73 -8.67
C ALA A 94 -3.33 -11.95 -9.90
N ILE A 95 -3.79 -10.70 -9.71
CA ILE A 95 -4.20 -9.82 -10.82
C ILE A 95 -3.00 -9.45 -11.69
N CYS A 96 -1.91 -8.98 -11.09
CA CYS A 96 -0.71 -8.57 -11.83
C CYS A 96 -0.17 -9.73 -12.68
N TYR A 97 0.04 -10.89 -12.06
CA TYR A 97 0.53 -12.07 -12.75
C TYR A 97 -0.46 -12.53 -13.83
N GLY A 98 -1.76 -12.57 -13.51
CA GLY A 98 -2.81 -12.96 -14.44
C GLY A 98 -2.84 -12.08 -15.70
N LEU A 99 -2.67 -10.76 -15.55
CA LEU A 99 -2.62 -9.83 -16.68
C LEU A 99 -1.41 -10.07 -17.59
N PHE A 100 -0.21 -10.24 -17.02
CA PHE A 100 1.01 -10.49 -17.81
C PHE A 100 0.97 -11.87 -18.49
N TYR A 101 0.43 -12.88 -17.80
CA TYR A 101 0.25 -14.20 -18.37
C TYR A 101 -0.78 -14.19 -19.51
N LEU A 102 -1.91 -13.49 -19.33
CA LEU A 102 -2.92 -13.32 -20.39
C LEU A 102 -2.33 -12.57 -21.59
N ALA A 103 -1.59 -11.49 -21.35
CA ALA A 103 -0.93 -10.72 -22.41
C ALA A 103 0.08 -11.58 -23.18
N SER A 104 0.84 -12.42 -22.48
CA SER A 104 1.78 -13.37 -23.08
C SER A 104 1.09 -14.31 -24.07
N LEU A 105 -0.04 -14.90 -23.66
CA LEU A 105 -0.83 -15.79 -24.52
C LEU A 105 -1.50 -15.05 -25.68
N ALA A 106 -2.17 -13.93 -25.40
CA ALA A 106 -2.92 -13.17 -26.39
C ALA A 106 -2.02 -12.63 -27.51
N LEU A 107 -0.77 -12.29 -27.19
CA LEU A 107 0.20 -11.77 -28.15
C LEU A 107 1.05 -12.86 -28.82
N GLY A 108 0.92 -14.13 -28.42
CA GLY A 108 1.78 -15.23 -28.91
C GLY A 108 1.71 -15.45 -30.42
N GLY A 109 0.57 -15.16 -31.06
CA GLY A 109 0.43 -15.24 -32.51
C GLY A 109 1.05 -14.08 -33.29
N ILE A 110 1.31 -12.95 -32.63
CA ILE A 110 1.78 -11.70 -33.26
C ILE A 110 3.26 -11.45 -32.95
N TRP A 111 3.67 -11.73 -31.72
CA TRP A 111 5.00 -11.44 -31.20
C TRP A 111 5.63 -12.70 -30.60
N PRO A 112 6.60 -13.35 -31.28
CA PRO A 112 7.22 -14.59 -30.81
C PRO A 112 7.89 -14.50 -29.43
N ALA A 113 8.29 -13.29 -28.99
CA ALA A 113 8.87 -13.05 -27.68
C ALA A 113 7.83 -12.70 -26.60
N SER A 114 6.52 -12.79 -26.88
CA SER A 114 5.47 -12.53 -25.90
C SER A 114 5.56 -13.43 -24.67
N GLY A 115 6.17 -14.62 -24.80
CA GLY A 115 6.51 -15.52 -23.70
C GLY A 115 7.27 -14.82 -22.57
N ASP A 116 8.13 -13.86 -22.91
CA ASP A 116 8.95 -13.17 -21.91
C ASP A 116 8.15 -12.21 -21.01
N LEU A 117 6.92 -11.84 -21.40
CA LEU A 117 6.00 -11.04 -20.57
C LEU A 117 5.66 -11.72 -19.24
N ILE A 118 5.71 -13.06 -19.18
CA ILE A 118 5.51 -13.78 -17.92
C ILE A 118 6.61 -13.42 -16.91
N PHE A 119 7.88 -13.38 -17.35
CA PHE A 119 9.00 -13.00 -16.48
C PHE A 119 8.93 -11.53 -16.07
N VAL A 120 8.43 -10.66 -16.94
CA VAL A 120 8.10 -9.27 -16.60
C VAL A 120 7.06 -9.23 -15.46
N GLY A 121 6.00 -10.04 -15.56
CA GLY A 121 5.00 -10.16 -14.50
C GLY A 121 5.57 -10.62 -13.17
N PHE A 122 6.51 -11.58 -13.17
CA PHE A 122 7.25 -11.98 -11.97
C PHE A 122 8.07 -10.82 -11.38
N GLY A 123 8.80 -10.07 -12.22
CA GLY A 123 9.59 -8.94 -11.78
C GLY A 123 8.75 -7.81 -11.17
N VAL A 124 7.61 -7.47 -11.80
CA VAL A 124 6.67 -6.47 -11.29
C VAL A 124 6.01 -6.93 -9.98
N ALA A 125 5.60 -8.20 -9.89
CA ALA A 125 5.02 -8.75 -8.67
C ALA A 125 6.03 -8.76 -7.50
N PHE A 126 7.28 -9.15 -7.76
CA PHE A 126 8.37 -9.09 -6.79
C PHE A 126 8.62 -7.65 -6.32
N MET A 127 8.70 -6.70 -7.26
CA MET A 127 8.89 -5.28 -6.98
C MET A 127 7.76 -4.73 -6.10
N MET A 128 6.51 -5.07 -6.44
CA MET A 128 5.33 -4.68 -5.68
C MET A 128 5.37 -5.25 -4.24
N TRP A 129 5.72 -6.52 -4.06
CA TRP A 129 5.89 -7.12 -2.74
C TRP A 129 6.97 -6.43 -1.93
N PHE A 130 8.16 -6.25 -2.51
CA PHE A 130 9.26 -5.59 -1.84
C PHE A 130 8.86 -4.18 -1.39
N TYR A 131 8.28 -3.38 -2.29
CA TYR A 131 7.92 -1.99 -2.01
C TYR A 131 6.79 -1.84 -1.00
N LEU A 132 5.71 -2.62 -1.13
CA LEU A 132 4.59 -2.53 -0.20
C LEU A 132 4.99 -3.03 1.19
N LEU A 133 5.83 -4.06 1.29
CA LEU A 133 6.37 -4.49 2.58
C LEU A 133 7.34 -3.47 3.18
N PHE A 134 8.12 -2.78 2.35
CA PHE A 134 9.02 -1.73 2.79
C PHE A 134 8.24 -0.53 3.33
N LEU A 135 7.26 0.00 2.58
CA LEU A 135 6.54 1.22 2.94
C LEU A 135 5.32 1.01 3.83
N ALA A 136 4.43 0.08 3.50
CA ALA A 136 3.12 -0.03 4.14
C ALA A 136 3.12 -0.91 5.39
N PHE A 137 4.16 -1.74 5.57
CA PHE A 137 4.34 -2.63 6.72
C PHE A 137 5.58 -2.30 7.55
N ASP A 138 6.42 -1.35 7.12
CA ASP A 138 7.71 -1.00 7.75
C ASP A 138 8.63 -2.22 7.99
N PHE A 139 8.59 -3.21 7.09
CA PHE A 139 9.38 -4.44 7.21
C PHE A 139 10.74 -4.34 6.51
N ARG A 140 11.46 -3.23 6.68
CA ARG A 140 12.69 -2.89 5.92
C ARG A 140 13.69 -4.06 5.78
N LYS A 141 13.98 -4.76 6.88
CA LYS A 141 14.95 -5.88 6.91
C LYS A 141 14.42 -7.19 6.33
N SER A 142 13.10 -7.42 6.37
CA SER A 142 12.48 -8.68 5.92
C SER A 142 11.71 -8.59 4.60
N ALA A 143 11.52 -7.39 4.04
CA ALA A 143 10.80 -7.15 2.80
C ALA A 143 11.36 -7.99 1.65
N PHE A 144 12.69 -8.00 1.50
CA PHE A 144 13.37 -8.79 0.48
C PHE A 144 13.11 -10.30 0.64
N GLY A 145 13.18 -10.81 1.87
CA GLY A 145 12.93 -12.23 2.16
C GLY A 145 11.50 -12.66 1.81
N PHE A 146 10.50 -11.86 2.16
CA PHE A 146 9.11 -12.15 1.82
C PHE A 146 8.78 -11.98 0.34
N ALA A 147 9.34 -10.97 -0.34
CA ALA A 147 9.22 -10.83 -1.79
C ALA A 147 9.85 -12.04 -2.51
N THR A 148 11.01 -12.50 -2.03
CA THR A 148 11.66 -13.71 -2.56
C THR A 148 10.82 -14.95 -2.29
N MET A 149 10.27 -15.11 -1.09
CA MET A 149 9.36 -16.21 -0.75
C MET A 149 8.14 -16.25 -1.68
N GLN A 150 7.50 -15.09 -1.91
CA GLN A 150 6.38 -14.99 -2.85
C GLN A 150 6.80 -15.41 -4.26
N MET A 151 7.93 -14.90 -4.76
CA MET A 151 8.42 -15.25 -6.09
C MET A 151 8.73 -16.75 -6.22
N VAL A 152 9.36 -17.35 -5.21
CA VAL A 152 9.64 -18.80 -5.17
C VAL A 152 8.33 -19.60 -5.23
N LEU A 153 7.34 -19.24 -4.43
CA LEU A 153 6.04 -19.90 -4.44
C LEU A 153 5.40 -19.83 -5.82
N PHE A 154 5.30 -18.65 -6.44
CA PHE A 154 4.74 -18.53 -7.80
C PHE A 154 5.56 -19.32 -8.84
N SER A 155 6.89 -19.36 -8.69
CA SER A 155 7.77 -20.09 -9.61
C SER A 155 7.52 -21.59 -9.54
N VAL A 156 7.29 -22.16 -8.35
CA VAL A 156 6.99 -23.59 -8.19
C VAL A 156 5.71 -23.98 -8.92
N PHE A 157 4.63 -23.20 -8.76
CA PHE A 157 3.35 -23.50 -9.41
C PHE A 157 3.43 -23.28 -10.92
N PHE A 158 4.14 -22.24 -11.37
CA PHE A 158 4.39 -22.00 -12.79
C PHE A 158 5.18 -23.13 -13.46
N LEU A 159 6.29 -23.55 -12.86
CA LEU A 159 7.11 -24.65 -13.39
C LEU A 159 6.36 -25.97 -13.38
N SER A 160 5.58 -26.25 -12.34
CA SER A 160 4.73 -27.45 -12.29
C SER A 160 3.70 -27.47 -13.42
N GLY A 161 3.09 -26.32 -13.73
CA GLY A 161 2.14 -26.18 -14.84
C GLY A 161 2.76 -26.28 -16.24
N ILE A 162 4.05 -25.95 -16.40
CA ILE A 162 4.77 -26.04 -17.69
C ILE A 162 5.42 -27.43 -17.88
N SER A 163 6.02 -27.99 -16.83
CA SER A 163 6.75 -29.27 -16.87
C SER A 163 5.86 -30.47 -17.24
N THR A 164 4.55 -30.35 -17.00
CA THR A 164 3.56 -31.35 -17.40
C THR A 164 3.29 -31.35 -18.91
N TRP A 165 3.75 -30.32 -19.66
CA TRP A 165 3.39 -30.15 -21.07
C TRP A 165 4.54 -29.93 -22.06
N SER A 166 5.68 -29.33 -21.69
CA SER A 166 6.60 -28.77 -22.71
C SER A 166 8.05 -29.27 -22.75
N GLY A 167 8.48 -30.15 -21.84
CA GLY A 167 9.90 -30.59 -21.81
C GLY A 167 10.92 -29.45 -21.67
N ALA A 168 10.48 -28.26 -21.24
CA ALA A 168 11.32 -27.07 -21.11
C ALA A 168 12.38 -27.25 -20.03
N ASP A 169 13.58 -26.69 -20.25
CA ASP A 169 14.66 -26.64 -19.28
C ASP A 169 14.26 -25.81 -18.04
N PRO A 170 14.02 -26.44 -16.87
CA PRO A 170 13.58 -25.73 -15.68
C PRO A 170 14.65 -24.75 -15.17
N VAL A 171 15.93 -25.04 -15.40
CA VAL A 171 17.04 -24.21 -14.92
C VAL A 171 17.08 -22.91 -15.69
N GLY A 172 17.02 -22.94 -17.01
CA GLY A 172 16.94 -21.74 -17.85
C GLY A 172 15.75 -20.84 -17.51
N LEU A 173 14.58 -21.43 -17.22
CA LEU A 173 13.39 -20.68 -16.80
C LEU A 173 13.61 -19.98 -15.45
N LEU A 174 14.19 -20.67 -14.47
CA LEU A 174 14.54 -20.06 -13.18
C LEU A 174 15.53 -18.91 -13.36
N VAL A 175 16.57 -19.07 -14.18
CA VAL A 175 17.54 -18.01 -14.47
C VAL A 175 16.84 -16.77 -15.02
N LYS A 176 15.93 -16.92 -15.99
CA LYS A 176 15.14 -15.80 -16.52
C LYS A 176 14.28 -15.13 -15.44
N LEU A 177 13.65 -15.90 -14.57
CA LEU A 177 12.83 -15.40 -13.46
C LEU A 177 13.63 -14.54 -12.49
N TYR A 178 14.74 -15.07 -11.98
CA TYR A 178 15.61 -14.35 -11.05
C TYR A 178 16.27 -13.13 -11.71
N PHE A 179 16.64 -13.24 -12.99
CA PHE A 179 17.18 -12.12 -13.74
C PHE A 179 16.16 -10.99 -13.90
N ALA A 180 14.91 -11.30 -14.25
CA ALA A 180 13.85 -10.31 -14.34
C ALA A 180 13.63 -9.60 -13.00
N ALA A 181 13.52 -10.37 -11.90
CA ALA A 181 13.39 -9.80 -10.56
C ALA A 181 14.57 -8.89 -10.18
N PHE A 182 15.80 -9.28 -10.51
CA PHE A 182 16.99 -8.47 -10.30
C PHE A 182 16.93 -7.15 -11.08
N VAL A 183 16.58 -7.19 -12.37
CA VAL A 183 16.46 -5.99 -13.21
C VAL A 183 15.42 -5.02 -12.65
N PHE A 184 14.23 -5.52 -12.26
CA PHE A 184 13.19 -4.68 -11.68
C PHE A 184 13.60 -4.09 -10.33
N LEU A 185 14.29 -4.86 -9.48
CA LEU A 185 14.81 -4.36 -8.22
C LEU A 185 15.88 -3.28 -8.42
N ALA A 186 16.81 -3.50 -9.35
CA ALA A 186 17.86 -2.55 -9.69
C ALA A 186 17.27 -1.24 -10.26
N ALA A 187 16.27 -1.35 -11.15
CA ALA A 187 15.56 -0.20 -11.70
C ALA A 187 14.82 0.58 -10.60
N LEU A 188 14.13 -0.11 -9.69
CA LEU A 188 13.45 0.51 -8.55
C LEU A 188 14.43 1.25 -7.64
N TYR A 189 15.56 0.61 -7.31
CA TYR A 189 16.61 1.21 -6.48
C TYR A 189 17.19 2.45 -7.14
N ALA A 190 17.51 2.38 -8.44
CA ALA A 190 18.03 3.53 -9.19
C ALA A 190 17.02 4.68 -9.22
N MET A 191 15.74 4.38 -9.47
CA MET A 191 14.67 5.38 -9.45
C MET A 191 14.58 6.07 -8.07
N PHE A 192 14.59 5.31 -6.97
CA PHE A 192 14.54 5.90 -5.64
C PHE A 192 15.79 6.68 -5.28
N TYR A 193 16.96 6.23 -5.71
CA TYR A 193 18.19 6.98 -5.52
C TYR A 193 18.12 8.36 -6.19
N ILE A 194 17.66 8.40 -7.45
CA ILE A 194 17.52 9.66 -8.22
C ILE A 194 16.46 10.57 -7.61
N VAL A 195 15.27 10.02 -7.31
CA VAL A 195 14.14 10.79 -6.75
C VAL A 195 14.44 11.29 -5.34
N SER A 196 15.12 10.49 -4.51
CA SER A 196 15.42 10.85 -3.13
C SER A 196 16.65 11.75 -3.00
N ALA A 197 17.50 11.87 -4.03
CA ALA A 197 18.71 12.69 -3.98
C ALA A 197 18.47 14.15 -3.56
N PRO A 198 17.54 14.93 -4.16
CA PRO A 198 17.29 16.31 -3.74
C PRO A 198 16.73 16.36 -2.32
N PHE A 199 15.79 15.48 -1.98
CA PHE A 199 15.15 15.46 -0.67
C PHE A 199 16.16 15.14 0.44
N LYS A 200 17.03 14.14 0.22
CA LYS A 200 18.09 13.77 1.14
C LYS A 200 19.15 14.86 1.29
N LYS A 201 19.43 15.62 0.23
CA LYS A 201 20.34 16.76 0.30
C LYS A 201 19.75 17.91 1.13
N SER A 202 18.45 18.16 1.03
CA SER A 202 17.79 19.27 1.74
C SER A 202 17.42 18.93 3.18
N PHE A 203 16.97 17.70 3.45
CA PHE A 203 16.33 17.32 4.71
C PHE A 203 17.06 16.19 5.46
N GLY A 204 18.19 15.69 4.96
CA GLY A 204 18.97 14.61 5.59
C GLY A 204 18.32 13.21 5.48
N ILE A 205 17.03 13.12 5.18
CA ILE A 205 16.27 11.87 5.07
C ILE A 205 15.89 11.55 3.62
N SER A 206 15.68 10.27 3.28
CA SER A 206 15.21 9.92 1.94
C SER A 206 13.69 10.13 1.81
N SER A 207 13.20 10.41 0.60
CA SER A 207 11.75 10.53 0.34
C SER A 207 10.99 9.24 0.68
N MET A 208 11.66 8.09 0.54
CA MET A 208 11.09 6.80 0.92
C MET A 208 10.96 6.64 2.43
N ASP A 209 11.93 7.13 3.20
CA ASP A 209 11.84 7.16 4.65
C ASP A 209 10.72 8.09 5.12
N ALA A 210 10.62 9.30 4.54
CA ALA A 210 9.52 10.23 4.82
C ALA A 210 8.16 9.59 4.52
N LEU A 211 8.00 8.95 3.36
CA LEU A 211 6.76 8.30 2.98
C LEU A 211 6.43 7.11 3.89
N SER A 212 7.43 6.32 4.27
CA SER A 212 7.28 5.20 5.21
C SER A 212 6.83 5.69 6.58
N MET A 213 7.47 6.74 7.13
CA MET A 213 7.11 7.33 8.41
C MET A 213 5.72 7.97 8.36
N PHE A 214 5.39 8.67 7.27
CA PHE A 214 4.05 9.23 7.04
C PHE A 214 2.97 8.14 7.05
N LEU A 215 3.17 7.06 6.28
CA LEU A 215 2.24 5.94 6.25
C LEU A 215 2.15 5.25 7.62
N SER A 216 3.27 5.16 8.34
CA SER A 216 3.30 4.58 9.68
C SER A 216 2.48 5.41 10.67
N GLN A 217 2.69 6.73 10.71
CA GLN A 217 1.94 7.65 11.56
C GLN A 217 0.45 7.65 11.20
N TRP A 218 0.11 7.66 9.92
CA TRP A 218 -1.28 7.70 9.48
C TRP A 218 -2.02 6.38 9.72
N LEU A 219 -1.35 5.23 9.54
CA LEU A 219 -1.98 3.91 9.64
C LEU A 219 -1.87 3.28 11.03
N TYR A 220 -0.82 3.61 11.78
CA TYR A 220 -0.47 2.99 13.06
C TYR A 220 -0.36 4.00 14.21
N GLY A 221 -0.33 5.31 13.94
CA GLY A 221 -0.24 6.34 14.98
C GLY A 221 1.16 6.54 15.57
N GLU A 222 2.19 6.01 14.92
CA GLU A 222 3.59 6.27 15.27
C GLU A 222 3.94 7.76 15.08
N LYS A 223 4.99 8.26 15.73
CA LYS A 223 5.38 9.68 15.72
C LYS A 223 6.76 9.95 15.10
N ASP A 224 7.37 8.95 14.48
CA ASP A 224 8.72 9.05 13.90
C ASP A 224 8.87 10.21 12.90
N LEU A 225 7.80 10.57 12.18
CA LEU A 225 7.84 11.69 11.23
C LEU A 225 7.87 13.06 11.94
N GLU A 226 7.20 13.18 13.08
CA GLU A 226 7.21 14.41 13.89
C GLU A 226 8.59 14.68 14.46
N GLU A 227 9.30 13.65 14.95
CA GLU A 227 10.67 13.79 15.46
C GLU A 227 11.62 14.32 14.38
N VAL A 228 11.54 13.76 13.16
CA VAL A 228 12.36 14.24 12.04
C VAL A 228 11.99 15.67 11.65
N PHE A 229 10.71 16.01 11.65
CA PHE A 229 10.31 17.37 11.35
C PHE A 229 10.68 18.37 12.44
N GLU A 230 10.69 17.97 13.71
CA GLU A 230 11.16 18.79 14.83
C GLU A 230 12.66 19.09 14.71
N GLU A 231 13.47 18.12 14.24
CA GLU A 231 14.90 18.33 13.96
C GLU A 231 15.16 19.31 12.81
N ILE A 232 14.26 19.35 11.81
CA ILE A 232 14.38 20.19 10.61
C ILE A 232 13.70 21.56 10.82
N GLY A 233 12.68 21.61 11.67
CA GLY A 233 11.82 22.76 11.89
C GLY A 233 12.53 23.88 12.64
N GLU A 234 11.92 25.06 12.59
CA GLU A 234 12.36 26.22 13.36
C GLU A 234 11.31 26.56 14.40
N GLU A 235 11.76 26.96 15.59
CA GLU A 235 10.87 27.44 16.64
C GLU A 235 10.40 28.86 16.31
N VAL A 236 9.08 29.03 16.18
CA VAL A 236 8.48 30.29 15.77
C VAL A 236 7.42 30.73 16.78
N GLN A 237 7.45 32.01 17.16
CA GLN A 237 6.40 32.63 17.94
C GLN A 237 5.34 33.23 17.00
N THR A 238 4.08 32.90 17.22
CA THR A 238 2.96 33.42 16.43
C THR A 238 1.88 34.05 17.30
N LEU A 239 0.93 34.74 16.67
CA LEU A 239 -0.18 35.41 17.33
C LEU A 239 -1.35 34.46 17.54
N VAL A 240 -2.06 34.63 18.66
CA VAL A 240 -3.34 33.97 18.92
C VAL A 240 -4.35 35.03 19.32
N TRP A 241 -5.42 35.17 18.53
CA TRP A 241 -6.53 36.05 18.88
C TRP A 241 -7.56 35.29 19.69
N ILE A 242 -7.98 35.88 20.80
CA ILE A 242 -8.97 35.29 21.71
C ILE A 242 -10.06 36.30 21.98
N ALA A 243 -11.32 35.86 21.85
CA ALA A 243 -12.49 36.64 22.28
C ALA A 243 -13.41 35.76 23.12
N GLU A 244 -13.71 36.19 24.35
CA GLU A 244 -14.66 35.52 25.23
C GLU A 244 -15.99 36.29 25.29
N PHE A 245 -17.08 35.61 24.96
CA PHE A 245 -18.45 36.10 25.11
C PHE A 245 -19.08 35.43 26.32
N ARG A 246 -19.44 36.23 27.33
CA ARG A 246 -20.02 35.72 28.59
C ARG A 246 -21.53 35.72 28.55
N GLY A 247 -22.13 34.54 28.70
CA GLY A 247 -23.58 34.36 28.75
C GLY A 247 -24.07 33.99 30.16
N LYS A 248 -25.40 33.98 30.36
CA LYS A 248 -26.01 33.64 31.66
C LYS A 248 -25.89 32.15 32.03
N ARG A 249 -25.75 31.26 31.04
CA ARG A 249 -25.67 29.80 31.22
C ARG A 249 -24.35 29.23 30.70
N ASN A 250 -23.96 29.63 29.49
CA ASN A 250 -22.71 29.23 28.86
C ASN A 250 -21.92 30.45 28.40
N ASN A 251 -20.60 30.29 28.31
CA ASN A 251 -19.67 31.20 27.68
C ASN A 251 -19.25 30.64 26.31
N ALA A 252 -18.92 31.52 25.37
CA ALA A 252 -18.31 31.13 24.10
C ALA A 252 -16.91 31.72 24.02
N LEU A 253 -15.92 30.87 23.72
CA LEU A 253 -14.53 31.28 23.52
C LEU A 253 -14.17 31.09 22.05
N PHE A 254 -13.83 32.18 21.38
CA PHE A 254 -13.35 32.16 20.01
C PHE A 254 -11.84 32.24 20.05
N VAL A 255 -11.18 31.27 19.42
CA VAL A 255 -9.71 31.18 19.34
C VAL A 255 -9.32 31.17 17.86
N VAL A 256 -8.47 32.12 17.46
CA VAL A 256 -7.97 32.22 16.09
C VAL A 256 -6.44 32.24 16.16
N PRO A 257 -5.78 31.06 16.13
CA PRO A 257 -4.33 31.00 16.08
C PRO A 257 -3.84 31.32 14.66
N TYR A 258 -2.76 32.08 14.57
CA TYR A 258 -2.15 32.48 13.30
C TYR A 258 -1.17 31.42 12.81
N MET A 259 -1.71 30.27 12.44
CA MET A 259 -0.98 29.11 11.94
C MET A 259 -1.78 28.41 10.85
N HIS A 260 -1.10 27.73 9.93
CA HIS A 260 -1.74 26.98 8.86
C HIS A 260 -1.85 25.51 9.25
N PHE A 261 -3.08 25.01 9.38
CA PHE A 261 -3.33 23.64 9.82
C PHE A 261 -3.09 22.63 8.70
N GLY A 262 -2.44 21.52 9.03
CA GLY A 262 -2.25 20.43 8.09
C GLY A 262 -3.58 19.72 7.75
N PRO A 263 -3.67 19.06 6.58
CA PRO A 263 -4.88 18.34 6.19
C PRO A 263 -4.97 16.92 6.77
N PHE A 264 -3.93 16.46 7.48
CA PHE A 264 -3.72 15.03 7.77
C PHE A 264 -3.91 14.69 9.26
N GLY A 265 -5.12 14.94 9.79
CA GLY A 265 -5.58 14.34 11.05
C GLY A 265 -4.64 14.54 12.25
N ASN A 266 -3.83 13.53 12.56
CA ASN A 266 -2.88 13.47 13.67
C ASN A 266 -1.42 13.80 13.28
N LEU A 267 -1.19 14.43 12.12
CA LEU A 267 0.16 14.75 11.63
C LEU A 267 0.43 16.24 11.70
N GLY A 268 1.56 16.61 12.32
CA GLY A 268 1.98 18.00 12.53
C GLY A 268 0.87 18.82 13.19
N GLY A 269 0.69 20.06 12.75
CA GLY A 269 -0.33 20.96 13.31
C GLY A 269 -1.80 20.57 13.08
N SER A 270 -2.09 19.49 12.35
CA SER A 270 -3.46 19.14 11.94
C SER A 270 -4.40 18.90 13.14
N GLU A 271 -3.92 18.24 14.21
CA GLU A 271 -4.76 17.90 15.38
C GLU A 271 -4.96 19.10 16.33
N PHE A 272 -4.13 20.15 16.19
CA PHE A 272 -4.04 21.26 17.15
C PHE A 272 -5.38 21.99 17.37
N THR A 273 -6.19 22.15 16.32
CA THR A 273 -7.54 22.72 16.46
C THR A 273 -8.39 21.96 17.46
N SER A 274 -8.33 20.63 17.42
CA SER A 274 -9.09 19.76 18.31
C SER A 274 -8.51 19.75 19.73
N MET A 275 -7.17 19.87 19.85
CA MET A 275 -6.49 19.97 21.14
C MET A 275 -6.87 21.25 21.88
N ILE A 276 -6.83 22.42 21.21
CA ILE A 276 -7.27 23.70 21.80
C ILE A 276 -8.72 23.59 22.26
N SER A 277 -9.61 23.10 21.40
CA SER A 277 -11.03 22.98 21.72
C SER A 277 -11.25 22.07 22.94
N GLN A 278 -10.56 20.94 23.03
CA GLN A 278 -10.68 20.01 24.16
C GLN A 278 -10.08 20.56 25.46
N GLN A 279 -8.92 21.20 25.40
CA GLN A 279 -8.23 21.70 26.58
C GLN A 279 -8.91 22.93 27.20
N LEU A 280 -9.52 23.78 26.39
CA LEU A 280 -10.14 25.02 26.86
C LEU A 280 -11.63 24.87 27.19
N SER A 281 -12.25 23.74 26.84
CA SER A 281 -13.65 23.44 27.18
C SER A 281 -13.77 22.95 28.61
N ASP A 282 -14.67 23.54 29.40
CA ASP A 282 -14.87 23.21 30.82
C ASP A 282 -16.34 22.85 31.17
N GLY A 283 -17.13 22.52 30.15
CA GLY A 283 -18.55 22.16 30.28
C GLY A 283 -19.51 23.36 30.41
N LYS A 284 -19.00 24.56 30.72
CA LYS A 284 -19.74 25.83 30.68
C LYS A 284 -19.24 26.77 29.58
N ARG A 285 -18.05 26.49 29.04
CA ARG A 285 -17.44 27.22 27.93
C ARG A 285 -17.42 26.37 26.67
N ASP A 286 -18.10 26.84 25.63
CA ASP A 286 -18.03 26.29 24.28
C ASP A 286 -16.86 26.95 23.53
N VAL A 287 -15.94 26.15 22.98
CA VAL A 287 -14.72 26.65 22.32
C VAL A 287 -14.81 26.47 20.81
N PHE A 288 -14.68 27.58 20.08
CA PHE A 288 -14.67 27.63 18.63
C PHE A 288 -13.28 28.02 18.15
N VAL A 289 -12.64 27.14 17.38
CA VAL A 289 -11.32 27.39 16.80
C VAL A 289 -11.50 27.71 15.32
N PHE A 290 -10.97 28.86 14.89
CA PHE A 290 -11.08 29.35 13.52
C PHE A 290 -9.72 29.33 12.82
N HIS A 291 -9.76 29.23 11.50
CA HIS A 291 -8.57 29.38 10.67
C HIS A 291 -8.20 30.87 10.56
N GLY A 292 -6.96 31.23 10.87
CA GLY A 292 -6.42 32.59 10.67
C GLY A 292 -6.07 32.87 9.21
N THR A 293 -5.52 34.05 8.92
CA THR A 293 -5.01 34.40 7.57
C THR A 293 -3.54 34.03 7.38
N ALA A 294 -3.07 32.99 8.07
CA ALA A 294 -1.69 32.52 8.00
C ALA A 294 -1.38 31.85 6.66
N THR A 295 -0.18 32.12 6.13
CA THR A 295 0.39 31.46 4.94
C THR A 295 1.08 30.15 5.33
N HIS A 296 1.56 29.39 4.34
CA HIS A 296 2.29 28.14 4.56
C HIS A 296 3.65 28.31 5.25
N ASP A 297 4.10 29.55 5.46
CA ASP A 297 5.32 29.86 6.20
C ASP A 297 5.19 29.49 7.69
N PHE A 298 3.95 29.39 8.20
CA PHE A 298 3.63 29.00 9.57
C PHE A 298 2.93 27.65 9.61
N ASN A 299 3.51 26.65 8.95
CA ASN A 299 3.08 25.26 9.04
C ASN A 299 3.71 24.62 10.30
N PRO A 300 2.92 24.23 11.31
CA PRO A 300 3.42 23.51 12.46
C PRO A 300 3.72 22.07 12.04
N VAL A 301 4.92 21.60 12.38
CA VAL A 301 5.41 20.30 11.95
C VAL A 301 5.44 19.25 13.06
N SER A 302 5.26 19.68 14.31
CA SER A 302 5.18 18.89 15.55
C SER A 302 4.21 19.55 16.53
#